data_AF-A0A7Y4D7A5-F1
#
_entry.id   AF-A0A7Y4D7A5-F1
#
_cell.length_a   1.000
_cell.length_b   1.000
_cell.length_c   1.000
_cell.angle_alpha   90.00
_cell.angle_beta   90.00
_cell.angle_gamma   90.00
#
_symmetry.space_group_name_H-M   'P 1'
#
loop_
_entity.id
_entity.type
_entity.pdbx_description
1 polymer ?
#
loop_
_entity_poly.entity_id
_entity_poly.type
_entity_poly.pdbx_seq_one_letter_code
_entity_poly.pdbx_strand_id
1 'polypeptide(L)'
;MNNQFVLMPFARNNDSNLIVGIEEVRRGNQCNCRCICCNTLVTARQADVNQWHFAHRTDDCGTSSECMFAPTTAIALILREQLPNLRSFHLDEFDFEDVDWIINAKVGGALLDAYASSGNGIASIAIEIPFANSKDANLEKWLSLVDIVLKIDTHAIATSLYSSGGKAKLYSPEQLFDLLLDNWNDWVYRFETTRHQIEKSEKITKSNSNKYEPVPIQEVVFQPSMAFSDACACCGVNRGSLGKGLLLCTGCVNKQVGSRFNNLTEMVRYYRK
;
A
#
# COMPACT_ATOMS: atom_id res chain seq x y z
N MET A 1 -13.07 9.84 12.79
CA MET A 1 -12.97 8.50 12.19
C MET A 1 -13.21 7.50 13.30
N ASN A 2 -14.29 6.72 13.24
CA ASN A 2 -14.62 5.73 14.25
C ASN A 2 -13.53 4.66 14.25
N ASN A 3 -12.85 4.53 15.38
CA ASN A 3 -11.77 3.58 15.59
C ASN A 3 -12.42 2.19 15.72
N GLN A 4 -12.65 1.52 14.59
CA GLN A 4 -13.22 0.18 14.60
C GLN A 4 -12.15 -0.77 15.15
N PHE A 5 -12.33 -1.20 16.40
CA PHE A 5 -11.48 -2.22 17.01
C PHE A 5 -11.77 -3.56 16.32
N VAL A 6 -11.04 -3.83 15.25
CA VAL A 6 -11.11 -5.10 14.52
C VAL A 6 -10.16 -6.08 15.18
N LEU A 7 -10.67 -7.27 15.49
CA LEU A 7 -9.87 -8.38 15.97
C LEU A 7 -8.88 -8.82 14.87
N MET A 8 -7.60 -9.00 15.22
CA MET A 8 -6.52 -9.29 14.28
C MET A 8 -6.68 -10.70 13.66
N PRO A 9 -7.02 -10.83 12.37
CA PRO A 9 -7.23 -12.13 11.73
C PRO A 9 -5.96 -12.73 11.12
N PHE A 10 -4.90 -11.91 10.98
CA PHE A 10 -3.65 -12.27 10.31
C PHE A 10 -2.44 -12.03 11.19
N ALA A 11 -1.41 -12.85 11.01
CA ALA A 11 -0.10 -12.69 11.64
C ALA A 11 1.00 -13.21 10.73
N ARG A 12 2.27 -12.91 11.03
CA ARG A 12 3.42 -13.50 10.34
C ARG A 12 3.91 -14.71 11.13
N ASN A 13 4.01 -15.87 10.49
CA ASN A 13 4.58 -17.05 11.10
C ASN A 13 6.12 -16.96 11.10
N ASN A 14 6.78 -17.23 12.22
CA ASN A 14 8.24 -17.12 12.32
C ASN A 14 9.00 -18.23 11.55
N ASP A 15 8.37 -19.39 11.34
CA ASP A 15 9.02 -20.55 10.73
C ASP A 15 9.01 -20.44 9.20
N SER A 16 7.85 -20.13 8.61
CA SER A 16 7.72 -19.92 7.16
C SER A 16 8.08 -18.51 6.72
N ASN A 17 8.07 -17.55 7.64
CA ASN A 17 8.16 -16.11 7.37
C ASN A 17 7.04 -15.57 6.47
N LEU A 18 5.93 -16.31 6.29
CA LEU A 18 4.77 -15.89 5.50
C LEU A 18 3.69 -15.27 6.39
N ILE A 19 2.86 -14.41 5.81
CA ILE A 19 1.61 -13.99 6.45
C ILE A 19 0.66 -15.20 6.42
N VAL A 20 -0.04 -15.42 7.52
CA VAL A 20 -0.99 -16.52 7.70
C VAL A 20 -2.27 -16.00 8.34
N GLY A 21 -3.39 -16.56 7.94
CA GLY A 21 -4.68 -16.43 8.60
C GLY A 21 -4.73 -17.28 9.87
N ILE A 22 -5.60 -16.91 10.80
CA ILE A 22 -5.74 -17.66 12.06
C ILE A 22 -6.23 -19.10 11.89
N GLU A 23 -6.87 -19.43 10.77
CA GLU A 23 -7.30 -20.80 10.47
C GLU A 23 -6.14 -21.72 10.08
N GLU A 24 -5.01 -21.16 9.66
CA GLU A 24 -3.85 -21.90 9.14
C GLU A 24 -2.84 -22.25 10.25
N VAL A 25 -3.10 -21.85 11.49
CA VAL A 25 -2.14 -21.97 12.60
C VAL A 25 -2.66 -22.83 13.76
N ARG A 26 -1.72 -23.33 14.55
CA ARG A 26 -2.02 -24.02 15.81
C ARG A 26 -2.52 -23.05 16.88
N ARG A 27 -3.41 -23.54 17.74
CA ARG A 27 -3.97 -22.78 18.86
C ARG A 27 -2.89 -22.30 19.84
N GLY A 28 -3.10 -21.09 20.38
CA GLY A 28 -2.32 -20.52 21.47
C GLY A 28 -0.91 -20.10 21.06
N ASN A 29 0.03 -20.19 22.00
CA ASN A 29 1.44 -19.78 21.78
C ASN A 29 2.17 -20.72 20.80
N GLN A 30 1.61 -21.88 20.50
CA GLN A 30 2.17 -22.82 19.53
C GLN A 30 2.08 -22.33 18.07
N CYS A 31 1.32 -21.25 17.80
CA CYS A 31 1.31 -20.62 16.47
C CYS A 31 2.66 -20.04 16.06
N ASN A 32 3.54 -19.71 17.02
CA ASN A 32 4.84 -19.06 16.77
C ASN A 32 4.74 -17.84 15.83
N CYS A 33 3.72 -17.00 16.05
CA CYS A 33 3.41 -15.88 15.17
C CYS A 33 3.78 -14.52 15.79
N ARG A 34 3.94 -13.52 14.92
CA ARG A 34 4.14 -12.11 15.27
C ARG A 34 3.12 -11.22 14.59
N CYS A 35 2.75 -10.12 15.24
CA CYS A 35 1.88 -9.11 14.65
C CYS A 35 2.54 -8.50 13.40
N ILE A 36 1.84 -8.47 12.27
CA ILE A 36 2.34 -7.84 11.03
C ILE A 36 2.45 -6.32 11.11
N CYS A 37 1.85 -5.68 12.13
CA CYS A 37 1.93 -4.23 12.33
C CYS A 37 3.08 -3.82 13.26
N CYS A 38 3.25 -4.49 14.41
CA CYS A 38 4.24 -4.09 15.43
C CYS A 38 5.32 -5.15 15.71
N ASN A 39 5.27 -6.30 15.05
CA ASN A 39 6.22 -7.40 15.12
C ASN A 39 6.40 -8.06 16.51
N THR A 40 5.51 -7.77 17.45
CA THR A 40 5.52 -8.42 18.76
C THR A 40 4.86 -9.79 18.68
N LEU A 41 5.25 -10.70 19.57
CA LEU A 41 4.67 -12.04 19.63
C LEU A 41 3.16 -11.97 19.88
N VAL A 42 2.45 -12.87 19.21
CA VAL A 42 0.99 -13.00 19.35
C VAL A 42 0.61 -14.43 19.70
N THR A 43 -0.56 -14.59 20.30
CA THR A 43 -1.16 -15.88 20.60
C THR A 43 -2.41 -16.07 19.74
N ALA A 44 -2.58 -17.25 19.15
CA ALA A 44 -3.76 -17.58 18.36
C ALA A 44 -4.92 -17.95 19.29
N ARG A 45 -5.87 -17.03 19.50
CA ARG A 45 -7.07 -17.27 20.32
C ARG A 45 -8.16 -17.89 19.46
N GLN A 46 -8.08 -19.22 19.32
CA GLN A 46 -9.15 -20.03 18.74
C GLN A 46 -10.02 -20.54 19.90
N ALA A 47 -11.27 -20.06 19.99
CA ALA A 47 -12.23 -20.44 21.02
C ALA A 47 -13.52 -20.93 20.38
N ASP A 48 -14.28 -21.78 21.07
CA ASP A 48 -15.49 -22.38 20.48
C ASP A 48 -16.64 -21.37 20.36
N VAL A 49 -16.64 -20.34 21.21
CA VAL A 49 -17.72 -19.34 21.31
C VAL A 49 -17.32 -17.99 20.72
N ASN A 50 -16.09 -17.54 21.00
CA ASN A 50 -15.61 -16.22 20.58
C ASN A 50 -14.95 -16.29 19.20
N GLN A 51 -15.05 -15.18 18.45
CA GLN A 51 -14.38 -15.04 17.16
C GLN A 51 -12.88 -15.29 17.30
N TRP A 52 -12.34 -16.11 16.39
CA TRP A 52 -10.92 -16.42 16.39
C TRP A 52 -10.12 -15.19 16.00
N HIS A 53 -9.11 -14.87 16.79
CA HIS A 53 -8.20 -13.77 16.50
C HIS A 53 -6.82 -13.99 17.12
N PHE A 54 -5.82 -13.32 16.56
CA PHE A 54 -4.53 -13.18 17.21
C PHE A 54 -4.60 -12.08 18.27
N ALA A 55 -3.97 -12.31 19.41
CA ALA A 55 -3.86 -11.31 20.48
C ALA A 55 -2.40 -11.14 20.90
N HIS A 56 -2.00 -9.91 21.20
CA HIS A 56 -0.65 -9.62 21.70
C HIS A 56 -0.35 -10.38 22.99
N ARG A 57 0.87 -10.93 23.05
CA ARG A 57 1.40 -11.58 24.25
C ARG A 57 1.91 -10.53 25.22
N THR A 58 1.48 -10.63 26.48
CA THR A 58 1.89 -9.73 27.58
C THR A 58 2.98 -10.33 28.46
N ASP A 59 3.35 -11.59 28.23
CA ASP A 59 4.22 -12.40 29.09
C ASP A 59 5.73 -12.24 28.79
N ASP A 60 6.15 -12.12 27.52
CA ASP A 60 7.59 -12.29 27.18
C ASP A 60 8.30 -11.12 26.46
N CYS A 61 7.65 -10.01 26.06
CA CYS A 61 8.37 -8.83 25.56
C CYS A 61 7.46 -7.61 25.39
N GLY A 62 7.57 -6.65 26.31
CA GLY A 62 7.77 -5.25 25.93
C GLY A 62 6.68 -4.49 25.15
N THR A 63 5.40 -4.81 25.26
CA THR A 63 4.35 -3.86 24.86
C THR A 63 3.59 -3.35 26.07
N SER A 64 4.07 -2.24 26.63
CA SER A 64 3.30 -1.41 27.58
C SER A 64 2.21 -0.58 26.89
N SER A 65 2.08 -0.68 25.55
CA SER A 65 1.10 0.04 24.75
C SER A 65 0.37 -0.91 23.80
N GLU A 66 -0.95 -0.86 23.83
CA GLU A 66 -1.84 -1.56 22.91
C GLU A 66 -1.50 -1.17 21.47
N CYS A 67 -0.96 -2.11 20.68
CA CYS A 67 -0.83 -1.90 19.24
C CYS A 67 -2.24 -1.84 18.64
N MET A 68 -2.56 -0.70 18.02
CA MET A 68 -3.75 -0.54 17.21
C MET A 68 -3.59 -1.36 15.93
N PHE A 69 -4.31 -2.48 15.84
CA PHE A 69 -4.41 -3.24 14.60
C PHE A 69 -5.15 -2.40 13.55
N ALA A 70 -4.52 -2.19 12.40
CA ALA A 70 -5.12 -1.50 11.27
C ALA A 70 -5.42 -2.52 10.15
N PRO A 71 -6.68 -2.91 9.92
CA PRO A 71 -7.03 -3.91 8.91
C PRO A 71 -6.56 -3.53 7.51
N THR A 72 -6.63 -2.24 7.17
CA THR A 72 -6.13 -1.72 5.89
C THR A 72 -4.63 -1.97 5.70
N THR A 73 -3.82 -1.81 6.76
CA THR A 73 -2.40 -2.16 6.74
C THR A 73 -2.18 -3.66 6.54
N ALA A 74 -2.98 -4.50 7.20
CA ALA A 74 -2.90 -5.94 7.04
C ALA A 74 -3.18 -6.37 5.59
N ILE A 75 -4.27 -5.86 5.01
CA ILE A 75 -4.66 -6.08 3.62
C ILE A 75 -3.53 -5.62 2.69
N ALA A 76 -3.02 -4.40 2.87
CA ALA A 76 -1.95 -3.85 2.04
C ALA A 76 -0.67 -4.71 2.04
N LEU A 77 -0.34 -5.36 3.17
CA LEU A 77 0.79 -6.29 3.28
C LEU A 77 0.51 -7.63 2.60
N ILE A 78 -0.69 -8.18 2.79
CA ILE A 78 -1.12 -9.43 2.14
C ILE A 78 -1.07 -9.27 0.62
N LEU A 79 -1.65 -8.18 0.10
CA LEU A 79 -1.66 -7.92 -1.34
C LEU A 79 -0.24 -7.84 -1.90
N ARG A 80 0.70 -7.18 -1.21
CA ARG A 80 2.11 -7.13 -1.64
C ARG A 80 2.80 -8.50 -1.61
N GLU A 81 2.41 -9.38 -0.69
CA GLU A 81 2.96 -10.74 -0.60
C GLU A 81 2.37 -11.68 -1.66
N GLN A 82 1.10 -11.49 -2.02
CA GLN A 82 0.37 -12.34 -2.97
C GLN A 82 0.52 -11.88 -4.42
N LEU A 83 0.69 -10.58 -4.67
CA LEU A 83 0.76 -10.04 -6.03
C LEU A 83 1.81 -10.70 -6.93
N PRO A 84 3.03 -11.09 -6.45
CA PRO A 84 4.00 -11.82 -7.26
C PRO A 84 3.51 -13.19 -7.80
N ASN A 85 2.43 -13.74 -7.24
CA ASN A 85 1.82 -14.97 -7.75
C ASN A 85 0.95 -14.71 -8.99
N LEU A 86 0.50 -13.47 -9.21
CA LEU A 86 -0.26 -13.07 -10.39
C LEU A 86 0.68 -12.81 -11.57
N ARG A 87 1.06 -13.87 -12.27
CA ARG A 87 2.00 -13.80 -13.41
C ARG A 87 1.37 -13.55 -14.76
N SER A 88 0.09 -13.86 -14.91
CA SER A 88 -0.62 -13.68 -16.16
C SER A 88 -2.01 -13.09 -15.93
N PHE A 89 -2.31 -12.02 -16.66
CA PHE A 89 -3.62 -11.37 -16.62
C PHE A 89 -3.83 -10.53 -17.87
N HIS A 90 -5.11 -10.26 -18.17
CA HIS A 90 -5.52 -9.42 -19.27
C HIS A 90 -6.14 -8.13 -18.73
N LEU A 91 -5.73 -6.99 -19.26
CA LEU A 91 -6.22 -5.69 -18.85
C LEU A 91 -6.54 -4.81 -20.08
N ASP A 92 -7.81 -4.80 -20.47
CA ASP A 92 -8.36 -4.14 -21.66
C ASP A 92 -7.72 -4.56 -22.99
N GLU A 93 -6.75 -3.80 -23.48
CA GLU A 93 -6.04 -4.07 -24.74
C GLU A 93 -4.61 -4.57 -24.51
N PHE A 94 -4.24 -4.79 -23.25
CA PHE A 94 -2.91 -5.21 -22.84
C PHE A 94 -2.94 -6.61 -22.24
N ASP A 95 -2.11 -7.49 -22.82
CA ASP A 95 -1.83 -8.81 -22.29
C ASP A 95 -0.53 -8.78 -21.48
N PHE A 96 -0.64 -9.23 -20.23
CA PHE A 96 0.49 -9.42 -19.34
C PHE A 96 0.69 -10.93 -19.17
N GLU A 97 1.76 -11.46 -19.76
CA GLU A 97 2.16 -12.87 -19.64
C GLU A 97 3.54 -12.96 -18.99
N ASP A 98 3.69 -13.91 -18.06
CA ASP A 98 4.91 -14.19 -17.28
C ASP A 98 5.54 -12.92 -16.68
N VAL A 99 4.71 -12.09 -16.03
CA VAL A 99 5.19 -10.87 -15.42
C VAL A 99 5.91 -11.10 -14.11
N ASP A 100 7.02 -10.37 -13.94
CA ASP A 100 7.73 -10.28 -12.68
C ASP A 100 7.37 -8.98 -11.96
N TRP A 101 6.62 -9.12 -10.87
CA TRP A 101 6.27 -7.98 -10.01
C TRP A 101 7.44 -7.54 -9.16
N ILE A 102 7.77 -6.25 -9.23
CA ILE A 102 8.75 -5.58 -8.39
C ILE A 102 7.99 -4.75 -7.34
N ILE A 103 8.00 -5.24 -6.10
CA ILE A 103 7.42 -4.51 -4.96
C ILE A 103 8.39 -3.41 -4.51
N ASN A 104 7.88 -2.20 -4.25
CA ASN A 104 8.66 -1.01 -3.91
C ASN A 104 9.68 -0.59 -5.00
N ALA A 105 9.27 -0.66 -6.27
CA ALA A 105 10.13 -0.33 -7.40
C ALA A 105 10.51 1.15 -7.45
N LYS A 106 11.76 1.44 -7.85
CA LYS A 106 12.21 2.81 -8.09
C LYS A 106 12.29 3.08 -9.58
N VAL A 107 11.32 3.82 -10.10
CA VAL A 107 11.21 4.16 -11.52
C VAL A 107 11.19 5.68 -11.65
N GLY A 108 12.05 6.26 -12.49
CA GLY A 108 12.10 7.72 -12.73
C GLY A 108 12.15 8.59 -11.47
N GLY A 109 12.80 8.12 -10.41
CA GLY A 109 12.87 8.81 -9.12
C GLY A 109 11.54 8.87 -8.35
N ALA A 110 10.52 8.12 -8.75
CA ALA A 110 9.35 7.78 -7.94
C ALA A 110 9.55 6.40 -7.28
N LEU A 111 8.90 6.21 -6.13
CA LEU A 111 8.76 4.89 -5.50
C LEU A 111 7.35 4.40 -5.83
N LEU A 112 7.27 3.32 -6.61
CA LEU A 112 6.04 2.64 -6.98
C LEU A 112 5.80 1.48 -6.00
N ASP A 113 4.58 1.31 -5.52
CA ASP A 113 4.24 0.26 -4.55
C ASP A 113 4.41 -1.14 -5.14
N ALA A 114 3.89 -1.35 -6.35
CA ALA A 114 4.17 -2.50 -7.18
C ALA A 114 4.30 -2.04 -8.64
N TYR A 115 5.22 -2.67 -9.36
CA TYR A 115 5.50 -2.39 -10.76
C TYR A 115 5.71 -3.70 -11.52
N ALA A 116 5.20 -3.78 -12.74
CA ALA A 116 5.53 -4.85 -13.67
C ALA A 116 5.57 -4.28 -15.10
N SER A 117 6.23 -5.02 -15.98
CA SER A 117 6.18 -4.80 -17.43
C SER A 117 5.69 -6.07 -18.10
N SER A 118 4.96 -5.94 -19.21
CA SER A 118 4.61 -7.08 -20.05
C SER A 118 5.88 -7.78 -20.55
N GLY A 119 5.84 -9.10 -20.76
CA GLY A 119 7.00 -9.87 -21.23
C GLY A 119 7.56 -9.40 -22.58
N ASN A 120 6.74 -8.77 -23.42
CA ASN A 120 7.15 -8.14 -24.68
C ASN A 120 7.69 -6.70 -24.51
N GLY A 121 7.65 -6.13 -23.30
CA GLY A 121 8.12 -4.79 -22.96
C GLY A 121 7.27 -3.64 -23.53
N ILE A 122 6.12 -3.95 -24.12
CA ILE A 122 5.25 -2.98 -24.81
C ILE A 122 4.44 -2.14 -23.81
N ALA A 123 4.10 -2.71 -22.65
CA ALA A 123 3.32 -2.03 -21.63
C ALA A 123 3.92 -2.20 -20.25
N SER A 124 3.78 -1.17 -19.44
CA SER A 124 4.18 -1.13 -18.04
C SER A 124 3.00 -0.75 -17.16
N ILE A 125 2.95 -1.36 -15.98
CA ILE A 125 1.87 -1.18 -15.02
C ILE A 125 2.44 -0.89 -13.65
N ALA A 126 1.83 0.05 -12.94
CA ALA A 126 2.05 0.29 -11.53
C ALA A 126 0.74 0.15 -10.75
N ILE A 127 0.82 -0.41 -9.55
CA ILE A 127 -0.33 -0.51 -8.63
C ILE A 127 0.01 0.24 -7.34
N GLU A 128 -0.80 1.23 -6.98
CA GLU A 128 -0.81 1.88 -5.66
C GLU A 128 -1.56 0.99 -4.68
N ILE A 129 -0.92 0.65 -3.55
CA ILE A 129 -1.49 -0.22 -2.51
C ILE A 129 -1.40 0.52 -1.16
N PRO A 130 -2.33 1.44 -0.88
CA PRO A 130 -2.21 2.36 0.25
C PRO A 130 -2.25 1.66 1.62
N PHE A 131 -1.43 2.14 2.55
CA PHE A 131 -1.46 1.74 3.96
C PHE A 131 -2.49 2.58 4.74
N ALA A 132 -2.81 2.13 5.96
CA ALA A 132 -3.58 2.97 6.88
C ALA A 132 -2.88 4.32 7.10
N ASN A 133 -3.60 5.43 6.88
CA ASN A 133 -3.11 6.79 7.10
C ASN A 133 -1.87 7.19 6.27
N SER A 134 -1.54 6.47 5.19
CA SER A 134 -0.55 6.97 4.23
C SER A 134 -1.12 8.15 3.45
N LYS A 135 -0.28 9.13 3.13
CA LYS A 135 -0.65 10.11 2.09
C LYS A 135 -0.71 9.37 0.76
N ASP A 136 -1.73 9.68 -0.04
CA ASP A 136 -1.85 9.14 -1.39
C ASP A 136 -0.57 9.39 -2.19
N ALA A 137 -0.22 8.41 -3.03
CA ALA A 137 0.87 8.55 -3.97
C ALA A 137 0.60 9.71 -4.92
N ASN A 138 1.67 10.32 -5.44
CA ASN A 138 1.54 11.27 -6.53
C ASN A 138 1.30 10.48 -7.82
N LEU A 139 0.03 10.15 -8.08
CA LEU A 139 -0.39 9.36 -9.24
C LEU A 139 -0.07 10.06 -10.56
N GLU A 140 -0.11 11.39 -10.62
CA GLU A 140 0.30 12.16 -11.81
C GLU A 140 1.76 11.88 -12.18
N LYS A 141 2.64 11.79 -11.17
CA LYS A 141 4.03 11.41 -11.40
C LYS A 141 4.12 9.96 -11.91
N TRP A 142 3.33 9.03 -11.37
CA TRP A 142 3.36 7.64 -11.81
C TRP A 142 2.86 7.50 -13.26
N LEU A 143 1.80 8.22 -13.63
CA LEU A 143 1.26 8.28 -14.99
C LEU A 143 2.23 8.85 -16.03
N SER A 144 3.28 9.56 -15.60
CA SER A 144 4.36 10.01 -16.49
C SER A 144 5.48 8.98 -16.69
N LEU A 145 5.46 7.89 -15.92
CA LEU A 145 6.52 6.89 -15.84
C LEU A 145 6.12 5.51 -16.35
N VAL A 146 4.83 5.18 -16.28
CA VAL A 146 4.28 3.90 -16.71
C VAL A 146 3.02 4.11 -17.54
N ASP A 147 2.65 3.09 -18.32
CA ASP A 147 1.51 3.16 -19.24
C ASP A 147 0.17 3.07 -18.50
N ILE A 148 0.11 2.26 -17.43
CA ILE A 148 -1.09 1.99 -16.66
C ILE A 148 -0.82 2.20 -15.17
N VAL A 149 -1.67 2.97 -14.49
CA VAL A 149 -1.65 3.09 -13.03
C VAL A 149 -2.96 2.61 -12.46
N LEU A 150 -2.89 1.65 -11.54
CA LEU A 150 -4.02 1.17 -10.76
C LEU A 150 -3.88 1.64 -9.32
N LYS A 151 -5.02 1.81 -8.62
CA LYS A 151 -5.08 2.05 -7.19
C LYS A 151 -6.03 1.05 -6.55
N ILE A 152 -5.56 0.36 -5.52
CA ILE A 152 -6.41 -0.52 -4.71
C ILE A 152 -6.99 0.27 -3.53
N ASP A 153 -8.29 0.21 -3.32
CA ASP A 153 -8.95 0.77 -2.16
C ASP A 153 -8.93 -0.21 -0.97
N THR A 154 -7.83 -0.19 -0.22
CA THR A 154 -7.68 -1.06 0.97
C THR A 154 -8.69 -0.73 2.07
N HIS A 155 -9.28 0.48 2.06
CA HIS A 155 -10.32 0.88 3.01
C HIS A 155 -11.68 0.26 2.66
N ALA A 156 -12.05 0.25 1.38
CA ALA A 156 -13.25 -0.44 0.89
C ALA A 156 -13.19 -1.94 1.21
N ILE A 157 -12.04 -2.59 0.96
CA ILE A 157 -11.82 -4.01 1.31
C ILE A 157 -12.00 -4.23 2.82
N ALA A 158 -11.33 -3.42 3.65
CA ALA A 158 -11.43 -3.54 5.11
C ALA A 158 -12.86 -3.35 5.61
N THR A 159 -13.59 -2.38 5.04
CA THR A 159 -14.97 -2.10 5.40
C THR A 159 -15.87 -3.28 5.02
N SER A 160 -15.70 -3.83 3.81
CA SER A 160 -16.46 -5.00 3.37
C SER A 160 -16.24 -6.22 4.27
N LEU A 161 -14.98 -6.51 4.62
CA LEU A 161 -14.61 -7.69 5.41
C LEU A 161 -14.97 -7.59 6.89
N TYR A 162 -14.90 -6.39 7.47
CA TYR A 162 -14.96 -6.20 8.93
C TYR A 162 -16.11 -5.30 9.38
N SER A 163 -17.11 -5.07 8.54
CA SER A 163 -18.31 -4.30 8.88
C SER A 163 -18.99 -4.76 10.17
N SER A 164 -19.51 -3.80 10.94
CA SER A 164 -20.10 -4.04 12.26
C SER A 164 -21.45 -4.77 12.13
N GLY A 165 -21.52 -6.05 12.51
CA GLY A 165 -22.81 -6.75 12.65
C GLY A 165 -22.83 -8.25 12.34
N GLY A 166 -21.80 -8.79 11.67
CA GLY A 166 -21.67 -10.22 11.37
C GLY A 166 -20.49 -10.88 12.09
N LYS A 167 -20.50 -12.22 12.21
CA LYS A 167 -19.27 -12.96 12.50
C LYS A 167 -18.32 -12.72 11.33
N ALA A 168 -17.16 -12.10 11.57
CA ALA A 168 -16.22 -11.83 10.48
C ALA A 168 -15.80 -13.17 9.87
N LYS A 169 -15.97 -13.29 8.56
CA LYS A 169 -15.46 -14.44 7.82
C LYS A 169 -13.94 -14.35 7.83
N LEU A 170 -13.31 -15.47 8.17
CA LEU A 170 -11.85 -15.60 8.18
C LEU A 170 -11.42 -16.04 6.79
N TYR A 171 -10.29 -15.53 6.36
CA TYR A 171 -9.71 -15.79 5.06
C TYR A 171 -8.23 -16.08 5.25
N SER A 172 -7.68 -16.97 4.44
CA SER A 172 -6.24 -17.06 4.22
C SER A 172 -5.76 -15.87 3.37
N PRO A 173 -4.45 -15.59 3.32
CA PRO A 173 -3.89 -14.58 2.43
C PRO A 173 -4.26 -14.80 0.94
N GLU A 174 -4.24 -16.05 0.49
CA GLU A 174 -4.61 -16.45 -0.88
C GLU A 174 -6.09 -16.14 -1.14
N GLN A 175 -6.99 -16.58 -0.26
CA GLN A 175 -8.42 -16.33 -0.41
C GLN A 175 -8.78 -14.83 -0.35
N LEU A 176 -8.02 -14.03 0.41
CA LEU A 176 -8.19 -12.58 0.42
C LEU A 176 -7.77 -11.96 -0.92
N PHE A 177 -6.71 -12.48 -1.54
CA PHE A 177 -6.27 -12.05 -2.85
C PHE A 177 -7.27 -12.46 -3.95
N ASP A 178 -7.79 -13.68 -3.92
CA ASP A 178 -8.86 -14.12 -4.82
C ASP A 178 -10.11 -13.23 -4.67
N LEU A 179 -10.47 -12.88 -3.43
CA LEU A 179 -11.57 -11.97 -3.17
C LEU A 179 -11.35 -10.59 -3.80
N LEU A 180 -10.12 -10.08 -3.83
CA LEU A 180 -9.79 -8.84 -4.53
C LEU A 180 -10.07 -8.98 -6.03
N LEU A 181 -9.65 -10.09 -6.64
CA LEU A 181 -9.87 -10.33 -8.08
C LEU A 181 -11.36 -10.47 -8.40
N ASP A 182 -12.12 -11.15 -7.54
CA ASP A 182 -13.57 -11.32 -7.71
C ASP A 182 -14.34 -9.99 -7.60
N ASN A 183 -13.82 -9.03 -6.83
CA ASN A 183 -14.43 -7.71 -6.60
C ASN A 183 -13.61 -6.58 -7.24
N TRP A 184 -12.89 -6.88 -8.32
CA TRP A 184 -11.94 -5.97 -8.97
C TRP A 184 -12.55 -4.60 -9.29
N ASN A 185 -13.76 -4.58 -9.88
CA ASN A 185 -14.42 -3.34 -10.31
C ASN A 185 -14.84 -2.44 -9.15
N ASP A 186 -15.01 -2.98 -7.95
CA ASP A 186 -15.44 -2.23 -6.77
C ASP A 186 -14.24 -1.71 -5.97
N TRP A 187 -13.09 -2.38 -6.05
CA TRP A 187 -11.93 -2.10 -5.20
C TRP A 187 -10.69 -1.61 -5.94
N VAL A 188 -10.67 -1.64 -7.28
CA VAL A 188 -9.53 -1.21 -8.07
C VAL A 188 -9.92 -0.11 -9.04
N TYR A 189 -9.25 1.03 -8.89
CA TYR A 189 -9.43 2.20 -9.75
C TYR A 189 -8.30 2.31 -10.74
N ARG A 190 -8.63 2.54 -12.01
CA ARG A 190 -7.68 2.73 -13.10
C ARG A 190 -7.48 4.21 -13.39
N PHE A 191 -6.23 4.59 -13.62
CA PHE A 191 -5.80 5.91 -14.04
C PHE A 191 -4.95 5.79 -15.31
N GLU A 192 -5.17 6.68 -16.26
CA GLU A 192 -4.46 6.72 -17.54
C GLU A 192 -3.95 8.13 -17.82
N THR A 193 -2.84 8.21 -18.55
CA THR A 193 -2.31 9.47 -19.04
C THR A 193 -3.19 10.03 -20.16
N THR A 194 -3.29 11.36 -20.25
CA THR A 194 -4.00 12.06 -21.34
C THR A 194 -3.42 11.73 -22.73
N ARG A 195 -2.22 11.15 -22.82
CA ARG A 195 -1.59 10.73 -24.08
C ARG A 195 -2.41 9.71 -24.88
N HIS A 196 -3.04 8.73 -24.21
CA HIS A 196 -3.93 7.77 -24.90
C HIS A 196 -5.34 8.31 -25.17
N GLN A 197 -5.79 9.31 -24.40
CA GLN A 197 -7.04 10.01 -24.73
C GLN A 197 -6.88 10.81 -26.04
N ILE A 198 -5.69 11.38 -26.29
CA ILE A 198 -5.39 12.06 -27.55
C ILE A 198 -5.34 11.06 -28.71
N GLU A 199 -4.70 9.90 -28.58
CA GLU A 199 -4.64 8.90 -29.67
C GLU A 199 -5.99 8.20 -29.98
N LYS A 200 -6.81 7.90 -28.95
CA LYS A 200 -8.20 7.42 -29.14
C LYS A 200 -9.08 8.52 -29.74
N SER A 201 -8.88 9.78 -29.34
CA SER A 201 -9.55 10.90 -29.99
C SER A 201 -9.07 11.10 -31.42
N GLU A 202 -7.78 11.01 -31.75
CA GLU A 202 -7.25 11.21 -33.11
C GLU A 202 -7.70 10.12 -34.10
N LYS A 203 -7.89 8.87 -33.64
CA LYS A 203 -8.53 7.82 -34.45
C LYS A 203 -10.01 8.10 -34.73
N ILE A 204 -10.71 8.80 -33.83
CA ILE A 204 -12.11 9.24 -34.02
C ILE A 204 -12.17 10.54 -34.85
N THR A 205 -11.24 11.48 -34.64
CA THR A 205 -11.23 12.83 -35.24
C THR A 205 -10.66 12.84 -36.66
N LYS A 206 -9.95 11.79 -37.12
CA LYS A 206 -9.65 11.61 -38.55
C LYS A 206 -10.89 11.36 -39.42
N SER A 207 -12.08 11.27 -38.83
CA SER A 207 -13.36 11.20 -39.55
C SER A 207 -14.18 12.50 -39.55
N ASN A 208 -13.74 13.60 -38.90
CA ASN A 208 -14.43 14.88 -39.03
C ASN A 208 -13.49 16.08 -38.83
N SER A 209 -13.22 16.78 -39.93
CA SER A 209 -12.58 18.08 -39.96
C SER A 209 -13.50 19.18 -39.42
N ASN A 210 -12.99 20.08 -38.58
CA ASN A 210 -12.93 21.52 -38.88
C ASN A 210 -12.36 22.38 -37.73
N LYS A 211 -11.30 23.12 -38.09
CA LYS A 211 -10.88 24.48 -37.70
C LYS A 211 -11.50 25.10 -36.44
N TYR A 212 -10.69 25.36 -35.42
CA TYR A 212 -10.76 26.57 -34.59
C TYR A 212 -9.36 26.93 -34.03
N GLU A 213 -9.06 28.24 -34.02
CA GLU A 213 -7.80 28.86 -33.59
C GLU A 213 -7.66 28.93 -32.04
N PRO A 214 -6.43 29.00 -31.48
CA PRO A 214 -6.20 28.97 -30.03
C PRO A 214 -6.25 30.36 -29.38
N VAL A 215 -6.76 30.42 -28.13
CA VAL A 215 -6.78 31.62 -27.26
C VAL A 215 -5.57 31.59 -26.30
N PRO A 216 -4.94 32.74 -25.94
CA PRO A 216 -3.66 32.76 -25.21
C PRO A 216 -3.79 32.54 -23.70
N ILE A 217 -2.76 31.90 -23.14
CA ILE A 217 -2.54 31.63 -21.71
C ILE A 217 -2.01 32.90 -21.02
N GLN A 218 -2.57 33.27 -19.86
CA GLN A 218 -1.99 34.28 -18.96
C GLN A 218 -1.20 33.62 -17.84
N GLU A 219 0.06 34.04 -17.70
CA GLU A 219 1.02 33.65 -16.67
C GLU A 219 0.62 34.20 -15.29
N VAL A 220 0.69 33.36 -14.25
CA VAL A 220 0.68 33.81 -12.86
C VAL A 220 2.05 33.54 -12.24
N VAL A 221 2.80 34.63 -12.07
CA VAL A 221 4.06 34.71 -11.35
C VAL A 221 3.76 34.74 -9.85
N PHE A 222 4.47 33.92 -9.05
CA PHE A 222 4.57 34.14 -7.60
C PHE A 222 6.00 33.89 -7.13
N GLN A 223 6.65 34.94 -6.61
CA GLN A 223 7.91 34.87 -5.86
C GLN A 223 7.66 35.03 -4.33
N PRO A 224 8.68 35.08 -3.46
CA PRO A 224 8.90 34.04 -2.45
C PRO A 224 8.66 34.55 -1.03
N SER A 225 8.47 33.66 -0.04
CA SER A 225 8.62 34.08 1.37
C SER A 225 9.26 33.01 2.27
N MET A 226 10.38 33.46 2.83
CA MET A 226 11.07 33.19 4.10
C MET A 226 11.05 31.82 4.78
N ALA A 227 12.26 31.43 5.17
CA ALA A 227 12.69 30.18 5.74
C ALA A 227 12.30 29.99 7.22
N PHE A 228 11.53 28.94 7.48
CA PHE A 228 11.80 28.02 8.58
C PHE A 228 12.33 26.74 7.94
N SER A 229 13.40 26.16 8.46
CA SER A 229 13.99 24.97 7.84
C SER A 229 13.08 23.76 8.07
N ASP A 230 12.09 23.60 7.20
CA ASP A 230 11.25 22.40 7.10
C ASP A 230 12.06 21.17 6.64
N ALA A 231 13.39 21.29 6.58
CA ALA A 231 14.29 20.30 6.05
C ALA A 231 14.33 19.05 6.92
N CYS A 232 14.37 17.91 6.25
CA CYS A 232 14.39 16.61 6.86
C CYS A 232 15.63 16.46 7.74
N ALA A 233 15.46 16.14 9.02
CA ALA A 233 16.56 15.93 9.96
C ALA A 233 17.51 14.78 9.56
N CYS A 234 17.08 13.89 8.64
CA CYS A 234 17.91 12.78 8.13
C CYS A 234 18.73 13.15 6.88
N CYS A 235 18.16 13.89 5.92
CA CYS A 235 18.88 14.21 4.67
C CYS A 235 19.20 15.69 4.47
N GLY A 236 18.65 16.59 5.27
CA GLY A 236 18.82 18.05 5.16
C GLY A 236 18.24 18.68 3.89
N VAL A 237 17.70 17.90 2.95
CA VAL A 237 17.30 18.38 1.61
C VAL A 237 15.78 18.41 1.43
N ASN A 238 15.11 17.31 1.73
CA ASN A 238 13.66 17.18 1.49
C ASN A 238 12.87 17.80 2.64
N ARG A 239 11.66 18.32 2.38
CA ARG A 239 10.76 18.73 3.47
C ARG A 239 10.32 17.55 4.32
N GLY A 240 10.42 17.69 5.64
CA GLY A 240 10.03 16.69 6.62
C GLY A 240 8.69 17.03 7.28
N SER A 241 7.87 16.02 7.53
CA SER A 241 6.59 16.17 8.24
C SER A 241 6.27 15.02 9.19
N LEU A 242 7.16 14.03 9.31
CA LEU A 242 6.96 12.81 10.08
C LEU A 242 7.86 12.80 11.31
N GLY A 243 7.39 12.23 12.43
CA GLY A 243 8.21 12.02 13.63
C GLY A 243 7.95 12.97 14.82
N LYS A 244 6.71 13.46 14.98
CA LYS A 244 6.21 14.30 16.10
C LYS A 244 7.28 15.24 16.69
N GLY A 245 7.48 16.39 16.06
CA GLY A 245 8.43 17.42 16.52
C GLY A 245 9.87 17.26 16.01
N LEU A 246 10.15 16.20 15.26
CA LEU A 246 11.33 16.12 14.38
C LEU A 246 10.81 16.08 12.95
N LEU A 247 11.34 16.90 12.04
CA LEU A 247 10.87 16.94 10.66
C LEU A 247 11.61 15.85 9.88
N LEU A 248 11.04 14.67 9.69
CA LEU A 248 11.60 13.63 8.79
C LEU A 248 10.77 13.55 7.50
N CYS A 249 11.44 13.47 6.36
CA CYS A 249 10.77 13.24 5.08
C CYS A 249 10.44 11.77 4.87
N THR A 250 9.38 11.52 4.13
CA THR A 250 8.89 10.17 3.81
C THR A 250 9.98 9.32 3.15
N GLY A 251 10.80 9.88 2.27
CA GLY A 251 11.89 9.15 1.61
C GLY A 251 12.97 8.64 2.58
N CYS A 252 13.33 9.43 3.59
CA CYS A 252 14.30 9.00 4.61
C CYS A 252 13.70 7.96 5.55
N VAL A 253 12.45 8.16 5.97
CA VAL A 253 11.74 7.18 6.79
C VAL A 253 11.64 5.85 6.06
N ASN A 254 11.19 5.85 4.81
CA ASN A 254 11.05 4.63 4.02
C ASN A 254 12.39 3.96 3.68
N LYS A 255 13.46 4.73 3.54
CA LYS A 255 14.81 4.19 3.26
C LYS A 255 15.43 3.57 4.50
N GLN A 256 15.26 4.19 5.66
CA GLN A 256 16.03 3.91 6.88
C GLN A 256 15.24 3.04 7.87
N VAL A 257 13.92 3.15 7.90
CA VAL A 257 13.07 2.28 8.71
C VAL A 257 12.93 0.94 8.00
N GLY A 258 13.20 -0.15 8.72
CA GLY A 258 13.29 -1.51 8.19
C GLY A 258 14.69 -1.92 7.71
N SER A 259 15.58 -0.95 7.41
CA SER A 259 16.98 -1.24 7.01
C SER A 259 17.99 -0.89 8.10
N ARG A 260 17.89 0.30 8.70
CA ARG A 260 18.82 0.82 9.72
C ARG A 260 18.15 1.00 11.09
N PHE A 261 16.87 1.37 11.10
CA PHE A 261 16.07 1.55 12.31
C PHE A 261 14.88 0.61 12.25
N ASN A 262 14.55 -0.05 13.35
CA ASN A 262 13.48 -1.05 13.35
C ASN A 262 12.09 -0.41 13.22
N ASN A 263 11.96 0.88 13.56
CA ASN A 263 10.73 1.66 13.41
C ASN A 263 11.00 3.17 13.39
N LEU A 264 9.95 3.93 13.04
CA LEU A 264 9.99 5.39 13.02
C LEU A 264 10.31 5.99 14.40
N THR A 265 9.86 5.38 15.50
CA THR A 265 10.15 5.88 16.86
C THR A 265 11.64 5.78 17.21
N GLU A 266 12.29 4.67 16.84
CA GLU A 266 13.73 4.48 17.01
C GLU A 266 14.53 5.45 16.14
N MET A 267 14.11 5.63 14.88
CA MET A 267 14.68 6.63 13.99
C MET A 267 14.52 8.05 14.56
N VAL A 268 13.34 8.40 15.06
CA VAL A 268 13.09 9.70 15.72
C VAL A 268 13.98 9.87 16.94
N ARG A 269 14.09 8.85 17.81
CA ARG A 269 14.99 8.89 18.99
C ARG A 269 16.46 9.06 18.59
N TYR A 270 16.89 8.45 17.49
CA TYR A 270 18.25 8.55 16.99
C TYR A 270 18.60 9.98 16.54
N TYR A 271 17.72 10.63 15.77
CA TYR A 271 17.94 11.97 15.23
C TYR A 271 17.52 13.12 16.17
N ARG A 272 16.95 12.81 17.34
CA ARG A 272 16.59 13.80 18.38
C ARG A 272 17.74 14.06 19.37
N LYS A 273 18.87 13.36 19.24
CA LYS A 273 20.10 13.58 20.02
C LYS A 273 20.99 14.63 19.38
#